data_AF-A0A090R1A2-F1
#
_entry.id   AF-A0A090R1A2-F1
#
_cell.length_a   1.000
_cell.length_b   1.000
_cell.length_c   1.000
_cell.angle_alpha   90.00
_cell.angle_beta   90.00
_cell.angle_gamma   90.00
#
_symmetry.space_group_name_H-M   'P 1'
#
loop_
_entity.id
_entity.type
_entity.pdbx_description
1 polymer ?
#
loop_
_entity_poly.entity_id
_entity_poly.type
_entity_poly.pdbx_seq_one_letter_code
_entity_poly.pdbx_strand_id
1 'polypeptide(L)'
;MSLKGKKIVGFDALQLDWPNDWWCNPPFDRKQEFITHAHKQAKAGRSGMMLLPYEAITGWWRRLVEGKANAVYIPDGRYHFYEIDGETERGGVNFGSVFVLFTPHFIKVTQRIDFERYFATKDKK
;
A
#
# COMPACT_ATOMS: atom_id res chain seq x y z
N MET A 1 26.28 5.16 0.86
CA MET A 1 25.73 4.00 0.09
C MET A 1 25.15 4.54 -1.20
N SER A 2 25.69 4.15 -2.37
CA SER A 2 25.33 4.76 -3.67
C SER A 2 23.93 4.34 -4.11
N LEU A 3 23.05 5.32 -4.40
CA LEU A 3 21.69 5.12 -4.94
C LEU A 3 21.71 4.73 -6.43
N LYS A 4 22.59 3.81 -6.85
CA LYS A 4 22.58 3.28 -8.21
C LYS A 4 21.24 2.58 -8.44
N GLY A 5 20.42 3.12 -9.34
CA GLY A 5 19.15 2.53 -9.77
C GLY A 5 17.87 3.27 -9.39
N LYS A 6 17.93 4.35 -8.57
CA LYS A 6 16.73 5.15 -8.28
C LYS A 6 16.58 6.28 -9.31
N LYS A 7 15.55 6.21 -10.14
CA LYS A 7 15.21 7.23 -11.14
C LYS A 7 13.86 7.86 -10.78
N ILE A 8 13.82 9.19 -10.71
CA ILE A 8 12.55 9.93 -10.69
C ILE A 8 12.06 9.97 -12.15
N VAL A 9 10.89 9.37 -12.38
CA VAL A 9 10.35 9.16 -13.73
C VAL A 9 9.20 10.13 -14.08
N GLY A 10 8.77 10.97 -13.14
CA GLY A 10 7.81 12.04 -13.39
C GLY A 10 7.37 12.74 -12.11
N PHE A 11 6.45 13.70 -12.26
CA PHE A 11 6.00 14.59 -11.18
C PHE A 11 4.61 14.23 -10.61
N ASP A 12 3.76 13.56 -11.40
CA ASP A 12 2.45 13.07 -10.96
C ASP A 12 2.35 11.56 -11.19
N ALA A 13 2.27 10.79 -10.11
CA ALA A 13 2.16 9.35 -10.16
C ALA A 13 0.87 8.86 -10.86
N LEU A 14 -0.23 9.62 -10.81
CA LEU A 14 -1.51 9.22 -11.41
C LEU A 14 -1.54 9.39 -12.94
N GLN A 15 -0.58 10.13 -13.50
CA GLN A 15 -0.44 10.30 -14.95
C GLN A 15 0.56 9.30 -15.56
N LEU A 16 1.26 8.52 -14.73
CA LEU A 16 2.27 7.58 -15.17
C LEU A 16 1.73 6.15 -15.17
N ASP A 17 2.28 5.38 -16.10
CA ASP A 17 2.25 3.93 -16.01
C ASP A 17 3.20 3.47 -14.90
N TRP A 18 2.66 2.74 -13.93
CA TRP A 18 3.47 2.18 -12.85
C TRP A 18 4.19 0.92 -13.36
N PRO A 19 5.40 0.62 -12.91
CA PRO A 19 6.09 -0.62 -13.28
C PRO A 19 5.37 -1.83 -12.68
N ASN A 20 5.70 -3.05 -13.13
CA ASN A 20 5.31 -4.24 -12.37
C ASN A 20 5.99 -4.24 -10.99
N ASP A 21 5.38 -4.93 -10.03
CA ASP A 21 5.85 -5.04 -8.64
C ASP A 21 5.95 -3.68 -7.93
N TRP A 22 5.01 -2.78 -8.23
CA TRP A 22 4.98 -1.43 -7.67
C TRP A 22 4.61 -1.44 -6.18
N TRP A 23 5.14 -0.45 -5.45
CA TRP A 23 4.81 -0.16 -4.06
C TRP A 23 4.26 1.26 -3.94
N CYS A 24 3.17 1.45 -3.18
CA CYS A 24 2.57 2.75 -2.97
C CYS A 24 2.15 2.97 -1.51
N ASN A 25 2.65 4.03 -0.90
CA ASN A 25 2.04 4.63 0.30
C ASN A 25 1.44 5.97 -0.13
N PRO A 26 0.15 6.03 -0.53
CA PRO A 26 -0.44 7.21 -1.13
C PRO A 26 -0.66 8.31 -0.08
N PRO A 27 -0.75 9.58 -0.49
CA PRO A 27 -1.34 10.61 0.35
C PRO A 27 -2.78 10.19 0.71
N PHE A 28 -3.07 9.99 2.01
CA PHE A 28 -4.30 9.34 2.44
C PHE A 28 -5.58 10.12 2.14
N ASP A 29 -5.49 11.44 1.92
CA ASP A 29 -6.62 12.25 1.48
C ASP A 29 -7.02 11.97 0.02
N ARG A 30 -6.08 11.45 -0.78
CA ARG A 30 -6.28 11.09 -2.19
C ARG A 30 -6.28 9.57 -2.43
N LYS A 31 -6.34 8.75 -1.38
CA LYS A 31 -6.26 7.28 -1.46
C LYS A 31 -7.19 6.66 -2.51
N GLN A 32 -8.41 7.19 -2.67
CA GLN A 32 -9.37 6.65 -3.64
C GLN A 32 -8.92 6.81 -5.10
N GLU A 33 -8.26 7.94 -5.44
CA GLU A 33 -7.67 8.16 -6.76
C GLU A 33 -6.56 7.15 -7.03
N PHE A 34 -5.68 6.95 -6.05
CA PHE A 34 -4.57 5.99 -6.14
C PHE A 34 -5.05 4.55 -6.25
N ILE A 35 -6.07 4.15 -5.49
CA ILE A 35 -6.67 2.81 -5.61
C ILE A 35 -7.28 2.60 -6.99
N THR A 36 -7.95 3.63 -7.53
CA THR A 36 -8.54 3.57 -8.88
C THR A 36 -7.46 3.40 -9.95
N HIS A 37 -6.33 4.11 -9.79
CA HIS A 37 -5.18 3.93 -10.67
C HIS A 37 -4.52 2.56 -10.50
N ALA A 38 -4.37 2.06 -9.27
CA ALA A 38 -3.88 0.70 -9.01
C ALA A 38 -4.70 -0.36 -9.75
N HIS A 39 -6.03 -0.23 -9.78
CA HIS A 39 -6.90 -1.10 -10.58
C HIS A 39 -6.61 -1.01 -12.09
N LYS A 40 -6.37 0.20 -12.60
CA LYS A 40 -5.96 0.40 -14.01
C LYS A 40 -4.63 -0.30 -14.29
N GLN A 41 -3.65 -0.17 -13.40
CA GLN A 41 -2.34 -0.81 -13.54
C GLN A 41 -2.44 -2.34 -13.49
N ALA A 42 -3.21 -2.88 -12.54
CA ALA A 42 -3.46 -4.32 -12.41
C ALA A 42 -4.14 -4.89 -13.67
N LYS A 43 -5.16 -4.21 -14.21
CA LYS A 43 -5.79 -4.59 -15.49
C LYS A 43 -4.84 -4.56 -16.67
N ALA A 44 -3.80 -3.73 -16.62
CA ALA A 44 -2.74 -3.66 -17.63
C ALA A 44 -1.62 -4.69 -17.42
N GLY A 45 -1.80 -5.67 -16.53
CA GLY A 45 -0.81 -6.73 -16.28
C GLY A 45 0.22 -6.39 -15.20
N ARG A 46 0.05 -5.27 -14.48
CA ARG A 46 1.08 -4.74 -13.57
C ARG A 46 0.64 -4.89 -12.11
N SER A 47 1.19 -5.91 -11.46
CA SER A 47 0.89 -6.21 -10.06
C SER A 47 1.60 -5.24 -9.12
N GLY A 48 1.03 -5.04 -7.94
CA GLY A 48 1.70 -4.27 -6.88
C GLY A 48 0.84 -4.14 -5.63
N MET A 49 1.37 -3.38 -4.68
CA MET A 49 0.84 -3.34 -3.32
C MET A 49 0.78 -1.91 -2.77
N MET A 50 -0.27 -1.64 -1.99
CA MET A 50 -0.54 -0.33 -1.42
C MET A 50 -0.72 -0.41 0.10
N LEU A 51 -0.12 0.53 0.83
CA LEU A 51 -0.43 0.77 2.24
C LEU A 51 -1.71 1.60 2.35
N LEU A 52 -2.72 1.12 3.06
CA LEU A 52 -4.00 1.82 3.24
C LEU A 52 -4.45 1.81 4.71
N PRO A 53 -5.16 2.86 5.17
CA PRO A 53 -5.89 2.81 6.43
C PRO A 53 -6.91 1.67 6.40
N TYR A 54 -6.97 0.87 7.47
CA TYR A 54 -7.88 -0.25 7.56
C TYR A 54 -9.29 0.20 7.92
N GLU A 55 -10.09 0.45 6.88
CA GLU A 55 -11.42 1.05 7.00
C GLU A 55 -12.51 0.15 6.40
N ALA A 56 -12.47 -1.15 6.71
CA ALA A 56 -13.29 -2.19 6.08
C ALA A 56 -14.82 -1.94 6.09
N ILE A 57 -15.30 -1.16 7.06
CA ILE A 57 -16.72 -0.84 7.21
C ILE A 57 -17.18 0.36 6.38
N THR A 58 -16.25 1.15 5.83
CA THR A 58 -16.59 2.36 5.08
C THR A 58 -17.09 2.05 3.68
N GLY A 59 -17.90 2.97 3.14
CA GLY A 59 -18.45 2.81 1.80
C GLY A 59 -17.37 2.78 0.71
N TRP A 60 -16.32 3.59 0.82
CA TRP A 60 -15.24 3.60 -0.17
C TRP A 60 -14.46 2.29 -0.17
N TRP A 61 -14.23 1.70 1.00
CA TRP A 61 -13.53 0.42 1.12
C TRP A 61 -14.30 -0.68 0.40
N ARG A 62 -15.60 -0.81 0.71
CA ARG A 62 -16.48 -1.80 0.06
C ARG A 62 -16.54 -1.59 -1.46
N ARG A 63 -16.51 -0.34 -1.91
CA ARG A 63 -16.55 -0.02 -3.35
C ARG A 63 -15.22 -0.25 -4.06
N LEU A 64 -14.07 -0.10 -3.41
CA LEU A 64 -12.79 -0.04 -4.10
C LEU A 64 -11.85 -1.20 -3.75
N VAL A 65 -12.05 -1.87 -2.62
CA VAL A 65 -11.18 -2.95 -2.14
C VAL A 65 -11.92 -4.28 -2.15
N GLU A 66 -13.10 -4.36 -1.55
CA GLU A 66 -13.84 -5.61 -1.38
C GLU A 66 -14.28 -6.20 -2.74
N GLY A 67 -13.88 -7.46 -3.01
CA GLY A 67 -14.12 -8.14 -4.27
C GLY A 67 -13.39 -7.52 -5.48
N LYS A 68 -12.40 -6.66 -5.22
CA LYS A 68 -11.63 -5.96 -6.28
C LYS A 68 -10.12 -6.08 -6.10
N ALA A 69 -9.63 -5.99 -4.88
CA ALA A 69 -8.23 -6.26 -4.55
C ALA A 69 -8.05 -7.74 -4.21
N ASN A 70 -6.94 -8.34 -4.65
CA ASN A 70 -6.72 -9.78 -4.52
C ASN A 70 -6.56 -10.23 -3.06
N ALA A 71 -5.86 -9.45 -2.25
CA ALA A 71 -5.66 -9.75 -0.85
C ALA A 71 -5.51 -8.48 -0.01
N VAL A 72 -5.85 -8.59 1.27
CA VAL A 72 -5.57 -7.63 2.32
C VAL A 72 -4.78 -8.35 3.41
N TYR A 73 -3.53 -7.93 3.60
CA TYR A 73 -2.67 -8.42 4.66
C TYR A 73 -2.87 -7.57 5.91
N ILE A 74 -3.29 -8.23 6.99
CA ILE A 74 -3.70 -7.59 8.23
C ILE A 74 -2.62 -7.85 9.30
N PRO A 75 -1.86 -6.83 9.70
CA PRO A 75 -0.86 -7.00 10.74
C PRO A 75 -1.51 -7.16 12.12
N ASP A 76 -0.83 -7.87 13.02
CA ASP A 76 -1.11 -7.98 14.45
C ASP A 76 -1.00 -6.66 15.26
N GLY A 77 -0.84 -5.51 14.60
CA GLY A 77 -0.83 -4.21 15.25
C GLY A 77 -0.53 -3.05 14.31
N ARG A 78 -0.39 -1.85 14.87
CA ARG A 78 -0.28 -0.60 14.09
C ARG A 78 1.16 -0.30 13.68
N TYR A 79 1.33 0.18 12.46
CA TYR A 79 2.62 0.72 12.00
C TYR A 79 2.85 2.13 12.52
N HIS A 80 4.08 2.38 12.94
CA HIS A 80 4.58 3.73 13.23
C HIS A 80 5.01 4.38 11.92
N PHE A 81 4.67 5.65 11.75
CA PHE A 81 5.06 6.44 10.60
C PHE A 81 6.23 7.33 10.98
N TYR A 82 7.22 7.41 10.10
CA TYR A 82 8.40 8.26 10.27
C TYR A 82 8.44 9.29 9.16
N GLU A 83 9.06 10.43 9.44
CA GLU A 83 9.44 11.39 8.41
C GLU A 83 10.50 10.79 7.47
N ILE A 84 10.84 11.53 6.41
CA ILE A 84 11.78 11.07 5.38
C ILE A 84 13.18 10.80 5.95
N ASP A 85 13.51 11.40 7.10
CA ASP A 85 14.75 11.13 7.85
C ASP A 85 14.82 9.71 8.43
N GLY A 86 13.68 9.02 8.56
CA GLY A 86 13.58 7.68 9.14
C GLY A 86 13.79 7.64 10.66
N GLU A 87 13.89 8.79 11.32
CA GLU A 87 14.18 8.91 12.76
C GLU A 87 13.04 9.63 13.49
N THR A 88 12.49 10.67 12.88
CA THR A 88 11.43 11.47 13.48
C THR A 88 10.09 10.75 13.32
N GLU A 89 9.56 10.22 14.42
CA GLU A 89 8.23 9.63 14.42
C GLU A 89 7.17 10.71 14.19
N ARG A 90 6.28 10.50 13.22
CA ARG A 90 5.15 11.37 12.96
C ARG A 90 4.03 11.07 13.95
N GLY A 91 3.89 11.95 14.95
CA GLY A 91 2.80 11.89 15.91
C GLY A 91 1.41 12.11 15.29
N GLY A 92 0.36 11.61 15.95
CA GLY A 92 -1.04 11.90 15.62
C GLY A 92 -1.70 10.97 14.59
N VAL A 93 -0.96 10.07 13.96
CA VAL A 93 -1.51 9.09 13.00
C VAL A 93 -2.04 7.86 13.77
N ASN A 94 -3.32 7.91 14.16
CA ASN A 94 -3.93 6.94 15.08
C ASN A 94 -4.87 5.92 14.39
N PHE A 95 -4.51 5.36 13.25
CA PHE A 95 -5.28 4.29 12.59
C PHE A 95 -4.46 3.03 12.34
N GLY A 96 -5.14 1.88 12.31
CA GLY A 96 -4.56 0.64 11.80
C GLY A 96 -4.37 0.76 10.29
N SER A 97 -3.28 0.21 9.77
CA SER A 97 -2.99 0.17 8.33
C SER A 97 -2.76 -1.26 7.88
N VAL A 98 -3.08 -1.53 6.62
CA VAL A 98 -2.96 -2.86 6.01
C VAL A 98 -2.28 -2.76 4.66
N PHE A 99 -1.73 -3.87 4.18
CA PHE A 99 -1.24 -3.95 2.81
C PHE A 99 -2.31 -4.54 1.90
N VAL A 100 -2.62 -3.85 0.81
CA VAL A 100 -3.64 -4.26 -0.16
C VAL A 100 -2.96 -4.61 -1.47
N LEU A 101 -3.14 -5.85 -1.91
CA LEU A 101 -2.52 -6.43 -3.10
C LEU A 101 -3.45 -6.30 -4.31
N PHE A 102 -2.89 -5.83 -5.42
CA PHE A 102 -3.57 -5.70 -6.70
C PHE A 102 -2.79 -6.50 -7.75
N THR A 103 -3.46 -7.43 -8.41
CA THR A 103 -2.91 -8.27 -9.48
C THR A 103 -3.91 -8.35 -10.65
N PRO A 104 -3.48 -8.78 -11.84
CA PRO A 104 -4.35 -8.91 -13.01
C PRO A 104 -5.49 -9.93 -12.85
N HIS A 105 -5.40 -10.82 -11.87
CA HIS A 105 -6.38 -11.89 -11.67
C HIS A 105 -7.69 -11.37 -11.09
N PHE A 106 -8.79 -11.70 -11.76
CA PHE A 106 -10.12 -11.46 -11.21
C PHE A 106 -10.37 -12.37 -10.01
N ILE A 107 -10.90 -11.79 -8.94
CA ILE A 107 -11.28 -12.49 -7.71
C ILE A 107 -12.69 -12.08 -7.30
N LYS A 108 -13.50 -13.04 -6.87
CA LYS A 108 -14.87 -12.76 -6.41
C LYS A 108 -14.90 -12.24 -4.95
N VAL A 109 -13.91 -12.64 -4.16
CA VAL A 109 -13.80 -12.34 -2.73
C VAL A 109 -12.36 -11.93 -2.44
N THR A 110 -12.19 -10.80 -1.77
CA THR A 110 -10.88 -10.31 -1.33
C THR A 110 -10.38 -11.18 -0.19
N GLN A 111 -9.23 -11.84 -0.38
CA GLN A 111 -8.65 -12.68 0.66
C GLN A 111 -8.16 -11.82 1.82
N ARG A 112 -8.33 -12.30 3.05
CA ARG A 112 -7.82 -11.67 4.27
C ARG A 112 -6.75 -12.58 4.85
N ILE A 113 -5.57 -12.01 5.06
CA ILE A 113 -4.39 -12.76 5.49
C ILE A 113 -3.86 -12.06 6.72
N ASP A 114 -4.18 -12.58 7.90
CA ASP A 114 -3.60 -12.10 9.15
C ASP A 114 -2.13 -12.55 9.23
N PHE A 115 -1.26 -11.69 9.76
CA PHE A 115 0.14 -12.04 9.97
C PHE A 115 0.73 -11.36 11.21
N GLU A 116 1.68 -12.05 11.83
CA GLU A 116 2.50 -11.51 12.90
C GLU A 116 3.63 -10.65 12.32
N ARG A 117 3.80 -9.44 12.86
CA ARG A 117 4.88 -8.56 12.38
C ARG A 117 6.19 -8.99 13.02
N TYR A 118 7.12 -9.49 12.22
CA TYR A 118 8.50 -9.64 12.67
C TYR A 118 9.18 -8.27 12.67
N PHE A 119 9.50 -7.74 13.85
CA PHE A 119 10.46 -6.65 13.94
C PHE A 119 11.82 -7.25 13.61
N ALA A 120 12.53 -6.69 12.63
CA ALA A 120 13.97 -6.93 12.53
C ALA A 120 14.55 -6.48 13.88
N THR A 121 14.88 -7.43 14.75
CA THR A 121 15.64 -7.14 15.95
C THR A 121 16.87 -6.40 15.47
N LYS A 122 17.09 -5.18 15.99
CA LYS A 122 18.38 -4.53 15.81
C LYS A 122 19.40 -5.51 16.39
N ASP A 123 20.12 -6.22 15.53
CA ASP A 123 21.34 -6.89 15.94
C ASP A 123 22.21 -5.78 16.54
N LYS A 124 22.27 -5.77 17.88
CA LYS A 124 23.21 -4.93 18.61
C LYS A 124 24.59 -5.47 18.24
N LYS A 125 25.23 -4.85 17.26
CA LYS A 125 26.69 -4.91 17.12
C LYS A 125 27.35 -4.31 18.35
#